data_AF-A5LIC0-F1
#
_entry.id   AF-A5LIC0-F1
#
_cell.length_a   1.000
_cell.length_b   1.000
_cell.length_c   1.000
_cell.angle_alpha   90.00
_cell.angle_beta   90.00
_cell.angle_gamma   90.00
#
_symmetry.space_group_name_H-M   'P 1'
#
loop_
_entity.id
_entity.type
_entity.pdbx_description
1 polymer ?
#
loop_
_entity_poly.entity_id
_entity_poly.type
_entity_poly.pdbx_seq_one_letter_code
_entity_poly.pdbx_strand_id
1 'polypeptide(L)'
;MVPVLKVLLFLTLHLLQDTKSFKVHLNNNGYEGVVIAINPSVPEDERLIPSLKEMVTQASTYLFEASQGRFYFRNVSILVPMTWKSKSEYLMPKRESYDKADVIVANSHLKYGDNPYTLQYGQCGDRGRYIHFTPNFLLTDNVRNYGPRGRVFVHEWAHLRWGVFDEYNEDRPFYISGKNTIEVTRCSTDIKGSKAVHERQRGSDVTRLCRWDSRTGLYEPKCKFFPDKIQTARASIMFMQNLNSVVEFCTEKTHNTEAPNLQNKICNGRSTWDVIKESADFQQAPPMRGTEAPPPPTFSLLKSRQRVICLVLDKSGSMDTEDRLIRMNQAAELYLTQIVEKESMVGLVTFDSTAQIQNYLIKITNTGDYKKITGNLPQQAVGGTSICRGLEAGFQAITSSDQSTSGSEIVLLTDGEDDLISSCFEVVKHSGAVIHTIALGPKAARELETLSDMTVGEQSLQYWRGDMDKWYSTCGQYHWQRHFLCYYLDSPKARNYSSRSKKKKIYNLRFPRQ
;
A
#
# COMPACT_ATOMS: atom_id res chain seq x y z
N MET A 1 35.54 -35.67 -5.19
CA MET A 1 34.85 -34.90 -4.12
C MET A 1 33.83 -33.92 -4.72
N VAL A 2 32.69 -34.41 -5.20
CA VAL A 2 31.62 -33.58 -5.81
C VAL A 2 30.21 -33.75 -5.19
N PRO A 3 29.83 -34.84 -4.45
CA PRO A 3 28.46 -34.94 -3.94
C PRO A 3 28.18 -34.07 -2.71
N VAL A 4 29.20 -33.80 -1.87
CA VAL A 4 29.03 -33.09 -0.58
C VAL A 4 28.59 -31.63 -0.75
N LEU A 5 29.08 -30.94 -1.80
CA LEU A 5 28.79 -29.53 -2.01
C LEU A 5 27.34 -29.25 -2.46
N LYS A 6 26.69 -30.20 -3.13
CA LYS A 6 25.27 -30.09 -3.50
C LYS A 6 24.35 -30.27 -2.29
N VAL A 7 24.68 -31.17 -1.37
CA VAL A 7 23.88 -31.43 -0.16
C VAL A 7 23.91 -30.23 0.79
N LEU A 8 25.08 -29.60 0.96
CA LEU A 8 25.20 -28.35 1.73
C LEU A 8 24.39 -27.19 1.12
N LEU A 9 24.35 -27.05 -0.20
CA LEU A 9 23.57 -26.00 -0.85
C LEU A 9 22.05 -26.14 -0.60
N PHE A 10 21.54 -27.38 -0.63
CA PHE A 10 20.14 -27.66 -0.30
C PHE A 10 19.84 -27.43 1.19
N LEU A 11 20.72 -27.83 2.11
CA LEU A 11 20.55 -27.58 3.55
C LEU A 11 20.59 -26.08 3.90
N THR A 12 21.42 -25.27 3.24
CA THR A 12 21.38 -23.80 3.41
C THR A 12 20.10 -23.15 2.88
N LEU A 13 19.36 -23.83 1.99
CA LEU A 13 18.07 -23.35 1.49
C LEU A 13 16.91 -23.68 2.45
N HIS A 14 17.09 -24.63 3.38
CA HIS A 14 16.10 -25.03 4.38
C HIS A 14 16.32 -24.37 5.76
N LEU A 15 17.31 -23.47 5.86
CA LEU A 15 17.63 -22.69 7.07
C LEU A 15 17.38 -21.18 6.91
N LEU A 16 16.63 -20.78 5.88
CA LEU A 16 15.87 -19.54 5.91
C LEU A 16 14.68 -19.73 6.85
N GLN A 17 14.92 -19.65 8.16
CA GLN A 17 13.84 -19.54 9.13
C GLN A 17 13.02 -18.27 8.82
N ASP A 18 11.69 -18.41 8.83
CA ASP A 18 10.77 -17.31 8.57
C ASP A 18 11.00 -16.15 9.53
N THR A 19 11.68 -15.12 9.02
CA THR A 19 11.65 -13.80 9.63
C THR A 19 10.25 -13.24 9.39
N LYS A 20 9.50 -12.92 10.45
CA LYS A 20 8.10 -12.49 10.36
C LYS A 20 7.96 -11.11 9.68
N SER A 21 7.78 -11.13 8.36
CA SER A 21 7.50 -9.93 7.58
C SER A 21 6.19 -9.29 8.02
N PHE A 22 6.24 -8.01 8.38
CA PHE A 22 5.07 -7.24 8.86
C PHE A 22 4.14 -6.75 7.74
N LYS A 23 4.38 -7.14 6.48
CA LYS A 23 3.35 -7.05 5.43
C LYS A 23 2.36 -8.19 5.62
N VAL A 24 1.12 -8.03 5.13
CA VAL A 24 0.11 -9.09 5.17
C VAL A 24 0.67 -10.39 4.59
N HIS A 25 0.75 -11.41 5.42
CA HIS A 25 1.25 -12.75 5.08
C HIS A 25 0.26 -13.81 5.56
N LEU A 26 0.41 -15.02 5.02
CA LEU A 26 -0.37 -16.18 5.44
C LEU A 26 0.44 -16.98 6.44
N ASN A 27 -0.20 -17.35 7.55
CA ASN A 27 0.33 -18.27 8.53
C ASN A 27 -0.76 -19.33 8.78
N ASN A 28 -0.55 -20.59 8.39
CA ASN A 28 -1.56 -21.65 8.47
C ASN A 28 -2.95 -21.16 8.00
N ASN A 29 -3.05 -20.75 6.73
CA ASN A 29 -4.28 -20.30 6.05
C ASN A 29 -4.89 -18.97 6.52
N GLY A 30 -4.47 -18.43 7.67
CA GLY A 30 -4.94 -17.15 8.19
C GLY A 30 -4.06 -15.99 7.73
N TYR A 31 -4.66 -14.93 7.21
CA TYR A 31 -3.99 -13.65 6.97
C TYR A 31 -3.67 -12.97 8.31
N GLU A 32 -2.40 -12.68 8.53
CA GLU A 32 -1.88 -11.93 9.67
C GLU A 32 -1.27 -10.59 9.22
N GLY A 33 -1.42 -9.56 10.05
CA GLY A 33 -0.82 -8.24 9.80
C GLY A 33 -1.65 -7.31 8.91
N VAL A 34 -2.97 -7.54 8.78
CA VAL A 34 -3.86 -6.63 8.04
C VAL A 34 -4.09 -5.36 8.85
N VAL A 35 -3.90 -4.20 8.23
CA VAL A 35 -4.08 -2.89 8.88
C VAL A 35 -5.25 -2.14 8.27
N ILE A 36 -6.21 -1.76 9.12
CA ILE A 36 -7.33 -0.88 8.78
C ILE A 36 -7.13 0.45 9.50
N ALA A 37 -6.94 1.56 8.79
CA ALA A 37 -6.68 2.86 9.40
C ALA A 37 -7.83 3.85 9.18
N ILE A 38 -8.29 4.48 10.26
CA ILE A 38 -9.33 5.52 10.22
C ILE A 38 -8.64 6.89 10.11
N ASN A 39 -9.03 7.69 9.12
CA ASN A 39 -8.41 8.98 8.84
C ASN A 39 -8.70 9.99 9.97
N PRO A 40 -7.74 10.84 10.39
CA PRO A 40 -7.97 11.86 11.42
C PRO A 40 -9.12 12.85 11.14
N SER A 41 -9.51 13.03 9.88
CA SER A 41 -10.66 13.86 9.46
C SER A 41 -12.04 13.20 9.66
N VAL A 42 -12.09 11.91 10.01
CA VAL A 42 -13.33 11.19 10.31
C VAL A 42 -13.75 11.45 11.76
N PRO A 43 -14.94 12.00 12.03
CA PRO A 43 -15.45 12.21 13.39
C PRO A 43 -15.56 10.89 14.19
N GLU A 44 -15.45 10.99 15.51
CA GLU A 44 -15.61 9.83 16.41
C GLU A 44 -17.07 9.37 16.46
N ASP A 45 -17.31 8.13 16.03
CA ASP A 45 -18.60 7.42 16.14
C ASP A 45 -18.33 6.04 16.73
N GLU A 46 -18.97 5.75 17.88
CA GLU A 46 -18.76 4.51 18.63
C GLU A 46 -19.16 3.24 17.85
N ARG A 47 -19.99 3.38 16.82
CA ARG A 47 -20.48 2.28 15.98
C ARG A 47 -19.48 1.86 14.89
N LEU A 48 -18.49 2.71 14.57
CA LEU A 48 -17.59 2.48 13.44
C LEU A 48 -16.65 1.28 13.68
N ILE A 49 -16.04 1.19 14.86
CA ILE A 49 -15.15 0.07 15.22
C ILE A 49 -15.93 -1.27 15.28
N PRO A 50 -17.12 -1.35 15.92
CA PRO A 50 -18.00 -2.53 15.80
C PRO A 50 -18.34 -2.92 14.36
N SER A 51 -18.74 -1.97 13.51
CA SER A 51 -19.08 -2.25 12.10
C SER A 51 -17.88 -2.78 11.30
N LEU A 52 -16.68 -2.24 11.52
CA LEU A 52 -15.44 -2.77 10.94
C LEU A 52 -15.17 -4.21 11.39
N LYS A 53 -15.29 -4.51 12.70
CA LYS A 53 -15.11 -5.85 13.24
C LYS A 53 -16.12 -6.85 12.66
N GLU A 54 -17.39 -6.45 12.58
CA GLU A 54 -18.46 -7.28 11.99
C GLU A 54 -18.19 -7.57 10.50
N MET A 55 -17.91 -6.53 9.71
CA MET A 55 -17.61 -6.65 8.28
C MET A 55 -16.44 -7.61 8.03
N VAL A 56 -15.33 -7.46 8.75
CA VAL A 56 -14.15 -8.33 8.62
C VAL A 56 -14.44 -9.76 9.08
N THR A 57 -15.28 -9.94 10.11
CA THR A 57 -15.70 -11.28 10.58
C THR A 57 -16.56 -11.98 9.51
N GLN A 58 -17.54 -11.30 8.94
CA GLN A 58 -18.35 -11.82 7.82
C GLN A 58 -17.47 -12.12 6.58
N ALA A 59 -16.54 -11.22 6.27
CA ALA A 59 -15.60 -11.39 5.16
C ALA A 59 -14.69 -12.61 5.35
N SER A 60 -14.24 -12.88 6.59
CA SER A 60 -13.39 -14.04 6.91
C SER A 60 -14.05 -15.36 6.54
N THR A 61 -15.32 -15.55 6.94
CA THR A 61 -16.10 -16.75 6.61
C THR A 61 -16.38 -16.85 5.11
N TYR A 62 -16.77 -15.74 4.47
CA TYR A 62 -17.10 -15.73 3.04
C TYR A 62 -15.88 -15.97 2.14
N LEU A 63 -14.73 -15.38 2.50
CA LEU A 63 -13.45 -15.61 1.82
C LEU A 63 -13.02 -17.08 1.93
N PHE A 64 -13.28 -17.70 3.09
CA PHE A 64 -12.93 -19.11 3.30
C PHE A 64 -13.75 -20.05 2.41
N GLU A 65 -15.06 -19.84 2.29
CA GLU A 65 -15.90 -20.58 1.33
C GLU A 65 -15.43 -20.33 -0.11
N ALA A 66 -15.30 -19.06 -0.50
CA ALA A 66 -14.96 -18.65 -1.87
C ALA A 66 -13.55 -19.09 -2.32
N SER A 67 -12.65 -19.30 -1.37
CA SER A 67 -11.29 -19.80 -1.62
C SER A 67 -11.16 -21.32 -1.54
N GLN A 68 -12.28 -22.06 -1.46
CA GLN A 68 -12.30 -23.52 -1.33
C GLN A 68 -11.61 -24.00 -0.03
N GLY A 69 -11.88 -23.32 1.08
CA GLY A 69 -11.35 -23.64 2.41
C GLY A 69 -9.89 -23.24 2.62
N ARG A 70 -9.41 -22.17 1.97
CA ARG A 70 -7.97 -21.81 1.97
C ARG A 70 -7.62 -20.54 2.73
N PHE A 71 -8.44 -19.49 2.71
CA PHE A 71 -8.06 -18.18 3.21
C PHE A 71 -9.09 -17.61 4.17
N TYR A 72 -8.64 -17.08 5.30
CA TYR A 72 -9.45 -16.35 6.26
C TYR A 72 -8.64 -15.23 6.91
N PHE A 73 -9.27 -14.29 7.61
CA PHE A 73 -8.57 -13.25 8.37
C PHE A 73 -8.34 -13.72 9.81
N ARG A 74 -7.09 -13.65 10.30
CA ARG A 74 -6.74 -14.06 11.67
C ARG A 74 -6.38 -12.90 12.58
N ASN A 75 -5.51 -11.99 12.14
CA ASN A 75 -5.03 -10.86 12.96
C ASN A 75 -5.18 -9.55 12.18
N VAL A 76 -6.04 -8.67 12.70
CA VAL A 76 -6.34 -7.36 12.09
C VAL A 76 -6.11 -6.24 13.10
N SER A 77 -5.26 -5.29 12.74
CA SER A 77 -5.00 -4.08 13.51
C SER A 77 -5.89 -2.95 13.01
N ILE A 78 -6.71 -2.36 13.89
CA ILE A 78 -7.50 -1.16 13.60
C ILE A 78 -6.77 0.04 14.20
N LEU A 79 -6.25 0.90 13.33
CA LEU A 79 -5.53 2.11 13.70
C LEU A 79 -6.53 3.28 13.84
N VAL A 80 -6.81 3.64 15.10
CA VAL A 80 -7.69 4.74 15.53
C VAL A 80 -6.90 6.05 15.52
N PRO A 81 -7.43 7.15 14.95
CA PRO A 81 -6.68 8.40 14.82
C PRO A 81 -6.47 9.10 16.17
N MET A 82 -5.49 10.00 16.20
CA MET A 82 -5.22 10.86 17.36
C MET A 82 -6.42 11.69 17.82
N THR A 83 -7.24 12.13 16.87
CA THR A 83 -8.38 13.04 17.05
C THR A 83 -9.52 12.44 17.86
N TRP A 84 -9.58 11.12 18.00
CA TRP A 84 -10.55 10.40 18.82
C TRP A 84 -10.09 10.31 20.29
N LYS A 85 -11.02 10.21 21.23
CA LYS A 85 -10.71 10.06 22.66
C LYS A 85 -9.88 8.80 22.91
N SER A 86 -8.88 8.90 23.80
CA SER A 86 -8.06 7.75 24.16
C SER A 86 -8.84 6.79 25.07
N LYS A 87 -8.75 5.48 24.81
CA LYS A 87 -9.32 4.42 25.65
C LYS A 87 -8.19 3.52 26.17
N SER A 88 -8.40 2.88 27.33
CA SER A 88 -7.40 2.00 27.95
C SER A 88 -7.12 0.72 27.15
N GLU A 89 -8.07 0.29 26.32
CA GLU A 89 -7.95 -0.81 25.37
C GLU A 89 -7.07 -0.49 24.14
N TYR A 90 -6.71 0.78 23.92
CA TYR A 90 -5.90 1.17 22.77
C TYR A 90 -4.42 0.92 23.05
N LEU A 91 -3.85 -0.01 22.28
CA LEU A 91 -2.43 -0.33 22.31
C LEU A 91 -1.62 0.67 21.48
N MET A 92 -0.31 0.57 21.65
CA MET A 92 0.66 1.35 20.88
C MET A 92 0.93 0.75 19.51
N PRO A 93 0.74 1.51 18.40
CA PRO A 93 1.30 1.15 17.11
C PRO A 93 2.81 0.96 17.23
N LYS A 94 3.33 -0.08 16.60
CA LYS A 94 4.79 -0.32 16.53
C LYS A 94 5.32 0.06 15.15
N ARG A 95 4.56 -0.25 14.11
CA ARG A 95 4.90 -0.05 12.68
C ARG A 95 3.68 0.32 11.83
N GLU A 96 2.49 0.08 12.36
CA GLU A 96 1.19 0.37 11.76
C GLU A 96 0.99 1.89 11.65
N SER A 97 0.61 2.34 10.47
CA SER A 97 0.52 3.76 10.09
C SER A 97 -0.46 3.93 8.93
N TYR A 98 -0.99 5.13 8.73
CA TYR A 98 -2.14 5.38 7.85
C TYR A 98 -1.78 5.19 6.37
N ASP A 99 -0.60 5.65 5.97
CA ASP A 99 0.02 5.49 4.65
C ASP A 99 0.26 4.03 4.23
N LYS A 100 0.35 3.12 5.21
CA LYS A 100 0.68 1.69 5.01
C LYS A 100 -0.51 0.76 5.15
N ALA A 101 -1.70 1.31 5.40
CA ALA A 101 -2.88 0.52 5.69
C ALA A 101 -3.40 -0.18 4.42
N ASP A 102 -3.70 -1.47 4.53
CA ASP A 102 -4.39 -2.25 3.49
C ASP A 102 -5.79 -1.70 3.20
N VAL A 103 -6.42 -1.11 4.23
CA VAL A 103 -7.75 -0.52 4.19
C VAL A 103 -7.74 0.84 4.88
N ILE A 104 -8.27 1.87 4.23
CA ILE A 104 -8.50 3.18 4.83
C ILE A 104 -9.99 3.49 4.97
N VAL A 105 -10.35 4.12 6.09
CA VAL A 105 -11.68 4.70 6.31
C VAL A 105 -11.53 6.22 6.29
N ALA A 106 -12.09 6.87 5.27
CA ALA A 106 -11.94 8.30 5.05
C ALA A 106 -13.24 8.95 4.53
N ASN A 107 -13.22 10.27 4.36
CA ASN A 107 -14.34 11.00 3.77
C ASN A 107 -14.56 10.58 2.30
N SER A 108 -15.75 10.87 1.76
CA SER A 108 -16.12 10.47 0.40
C SER A 108 -15.17 11.06 -0.67
N HIS A 109 -14.83 10.23 -1.65
CA HIS A 109 -13.88 10.59 -2.71
C HIS A 109 -14.62 11.26 -3.87
N LEU A 110 -14.10 12.36 -4.44
CA LEU A 110 -14.77 13.15 -5.49
C LEU A 110 -15.31 12.32 -6.67
N LYS A 111 -14.58 11.28 -7.09
CA LYS A 111 -14.99 10.40 -8.20
C LYS A 111 -15.97 9.28 -7.78
N TYR A 112 -15.83 8.76 -6.57
CA TYR A 112 -16.50 7.51 -6.14
C TYR A 112 -17.62 7.73 -5.12
N GLY A 113 -17.71 8.93 -4.53
CA GLY A 113 -18.65 9.23 -3.46
C GLY A 113 -18.41 8.32 -2.25
N ASP A 114 -19.48 7.64 -1.83
CA ASP A 114 -19.46 6.63 -0.77
C ASP A 114 -19.38 5.19 -1.28
N ASN A 115 -19.18 4.99 -2.60
CA ASN A 115 -18.95 3.65 -3.12
C ASN A 115 -17.58 3.13 -2.62
N PRO A 116 -17.52 1.92 -2.06
CA PRO A 116 -16.27 1.20 -1.87
C PRO A 116 -15.47 1.09 -3.17
N TYR A 117 -14.14 1.14 -3.07
CA TYR A 117 -13.25 0.86 -4.18
C TYR A 117 -11.84 0.49 -3.70
N THR A 118 -11.10 -0.23 -4.54
CA THR A 118 -9.67 -0.49 -4.36
C THR A 118 -8.86 0.39 -5.30
N LEU A 119 -7.87 1.10 -4.76
CA LEU A 119 -6.95 1.87 -5.59
C LEU A 119 -5.90 0.94 -6.21
N GLN A 120 -6.10 0.53 -7.47
CA GLN A 120 -5.13 -0.26 -8.22
C GLN A 120 -4.75 0.39 -9.56
N TYR A 121 -3.45 0.34 -9.88
CA TYR A 121 -2.86 0.81 -11.13
C TYR A 121 -1.90 -0.23 -11.75
N GLY A 122 -1.85 -1.44 -11.16
CA GLY A 122 -0.96 -2.52 -11.59
C GLY A 122 -1.50 -3.27 -12.81
N GLN A 123 -0.71 -4.23 -13.28
CA GLN A 123 -1.14 -5.22 -14.27
C GLN A 123 -1.86 -6.39 -13.59
N CYS A 124 -2.30 -7.37 -14.38
CA CYS A 124 -2.89 -8.60 -13.86
C CYS A 124 -1.94 -9.31 -12.86
N GLY A 125 -2.43 -9.60 -11.66
CA GLY A 125 -1.64 -10.23 -10.60
C GLY A 125 -0.88 -9.25 -9.69
N ASP A 126 -0.77 -7.97 -10.06
CA ASP A 126 -0.13 -6.95 -9.23
C ASP A 126 -1.05 -6.48 -8.11
N ARG A 127 -0.53 -6.37 -6.89
CA ARG A 127 -1.30 -5.91 -5.74
C ARG A 127 -1.79 -4.47 -5.90
N GLY A 128 -3.02 -4.21 -5.46
CA GLY A 128 -3.53 -2.86 -5.25
C GLY A 128 -2.76 -2.10 -4.16
N ARG A 129 -3.09 -0.82 -3.99
CA ARG A 129 -2.46 0.06 -2.99
C ARG A 129 -3.19 0.04 -1.65
N TYR A 130 -4.51 0.24 -1.67
CA TYR A 130 -5.39 0.17 -0.50
C TYR A 130 -6.84 0.02 -0.94
N ILE A 131 -7.69 -0.48 -0.03
CA ILE A 131 -9.15 -0.43 -0.13
C ILE A 131 -9.64 0.85 0.56
N HIS A 132 -10.61 1.56 -0.02
CA HIS A 132 -11.19 2.77 0.54
C HIS A 132 -12.66 2.56 0.91
N PHE A 133 -12.98 2.76 2.18
CA PHE A 133 -14.36 2.81 2.68
C PHE A 133 -14.67 4.18 3.27
N THR A 134 -15.96 4.53 3.33
CA THR A 134 -16.43 5.74 4.04
C THR A 134 -17.20 5.39 5.31
N PRO A 135 -17.28 6.30 6.28
CA PRO A 135 -18.20 6.15 7.41
C PRO A 135 -19.65 5.94 6.96
N ASN A 136 -20.09 6.58 5.87
CA ASN A 136 -21.44 6.40 5.34
C ASN A 136 -21.68 4.95 4.88
N PHE A 137 -20.72 4.34 4.16
CA PHE A 137 -20.78 2.93 3.77
C PHE A 137 -20.86 1.98 4.99
N LEU A 138 -20.08 2.27 6.03
CA LEU A 138 -19.98 1.42 7.23
C LEU A 138 -21.15 1.59 8.21
N LEU A 139 -21.81 2.75 8.24
CA LEU A 139 -22.79 3.10 9.27
C LEU A 139 -24.25 3.14 8.79
N THR A 140 -24.52 3.19 7.48
CA THR A 140 -25.90 3.18 6.93
C THR A 140 -26.35 1.80 6.48
N ASP A 141 -27.66 1.53 6.54
CA ASP A 141 -28.24 0.35 5.88
C ASP A 141 -28.29 0.57 4.36
N ASN A 142 -27.24 0.07 3.72
CA ASN A 142 -27.03 0.09 2.28
C ASN A 142 -27.01 -1.34 1.69
N VAL A 143 -27.52 -2.33 2.45
CA VAL A 143 -27.56 -3.74 2.03
C VAL A 143 -28.35 -3.93 0.75
N ARG A 144 -29.35 -3.07 0.50
CA ARG A 144 -30.11 -3.05 -0.77
C ARG A 144 -29.29 -2.67 -2.00
N ASN A 145 -28.20 -1.93 -1.82
CA ASN A 145 -27.35 -1.42 -2.90
C ASN A 145 -26.14 -2.35 -3.12
N TYR A 146 -25.40 -2.65 -2.05
CA TYR A 146 -24.12 -3.38 -2.13
C TYR A 146 -24.19 -4.85 -1.66
N GLY A 147 -25.29 -5.27 -1.03
CA GLY A 147 -25.36 -6.54 -0.30
C GLY A 147 -24.64 -6.49 1.05
N PRO A 148 -24.36 -7.66 1.68
CA PRO A 148 -23.66 -7.72 2.97
C PRO A 148 -22.23 -7.19 2.87
N ARG A 149 -21.82 -6.31 3.81
CA ARG A 149 -20.52 -5.62 3.75
C ARG A 149 -19.33 -6.57 3.70
N GLY A 150 -19.41 -7.73 4.36
CA GLY A 150 -18.35 -8.75 4.29
C GLY A 150 -18.10 -9.31 2.88
N ARG A 151 -19.13 -9.34 2.01
CA ARG A 151 -19.00 -9.77 0.61
C ARG A 151 -18.35 -8.70 -0.26
N VAL A 152 -18.71 -7.43 -0.02
CA VAL A 152 -18.05 -6.27 -0.62
C VAL A 152 -16.57 -6.24 -0.24
N PHE A 153 -16.26 -6.47 1.03
CA PHE A 153 -14.88 -6.55 1.50
C PHE A 153 -14.08 -7.64 0.77
N VAL A 154 -14.65 -8.82 0.50
CA VAL A 154 -13.95 -9.89 -0.25
C VAL A 154 -13.76 -9.56 -1.72
N HIS A 155 -14.71 -8.86 -2.35
CA HIS A 155 -14.57 -8.33 -3.71
C HIS A 155 -13.40 -7.33 -3.80
N GLU A 156 -13.37 -6.33 -2.91
CA GLU A 156 -12.26 -5.37 -2.82
C GLU A 156 -10.93 -6.03 -2.41
N TRP A 157 -10.97 -7.02 -1.51
CA TRP A 157 -9.78 -7.79 -1.13
C TRP A 157 -9.17 -8.55 -2.30
N ALA A 158 -9.98 -9.03 -3.24
CA ALA A 158 -9.48 -9.71 -4.42
C ALA A 158 -8.70 -8.74 -5.33
N HIS A 159 -9.23 -7.53 -5.57
CA HIS A 159 -8.48 -6.46 -6.25
C HIS A 159 -7.16 -6.15 -5.51
N LEU A 160 -7.23 -5.92 -4.19
CA LEU A 160 -6.06 -5.52 -3.40
C LEU A 160 -4.98 -6.61 -3.41
N ARG A 161 -5.37 -7.86 -3.14
CA ARG A 161 -4.42 -8.93 -2.79
C ARG A 161 -3.89 -9.68 -4.02
N TRP A 162 -4.70 -9.82 -5.05
CA TRP A 162 -4.41 -10.68 -6.21
C TRP A 162 -4.41 -9.96 -7.55
N GLY A 163 -4.66 -8.64 -7.60
CA GLY A 163 -4.58 -7.88 -8.86
C GLY A 163 -5.55 -8.38 -9.92
N VAL A 164 -6.73 -8.83 -9.49
CA VAL A 164 -7.85 -9.14 -10.39
C VAL A 164 -8.73 -7.91 -10.59
N PHE A 165 -9.55 -7.92 -11.63
CA PHE A 165 -10.41 -6.80 -12.00
C PHE A 165 -11.87 -7.21 -12.14
N ASP A 166 -12.72 -6.22 -12.33
CA ASP A 166 -14.15 -6.42 -12.54
C ASP A 166 -14.44 -7.23 -13.79
N GLU A 167 -15.39 -8.16 -13.63
CA GLU A 167 -15.93 -8.98 -14.69
C GLU A 167 -17.23 -8.40 -15.28
N TYR A 168 -17.71 -7.26 -14.73
CA TYR A 168 -18.72 -6.39 -15.34
C TYR A 168 -18.07 -5.19 -16.07
N ASN A 169 -18.91 -4.38 -16.75
CA ASN A 169 -18.50 -3.11 -17.34
C ASN A 169 -19.73 -2.18 -17.41
N GLU A 170 -19.67 -1.01 -16.76
CA GLU A 170 -20.80 -0.05 -16.77
C GLU A 170 -20.95 0.71 -18.09
N ASP A 171 -19.85 0.96 -18.81
CA ASP A 171 -19.84 1.65 -20.11
C ASP A 171 -20.24 0.71 -21.26
N ARG A 172 -19.97 -0.60 -21.09
CA ARG A 172 -20.34 -1.67 -22.05
C ARG A 172 -21.04 -2.82 -21.33
N PRO A 173 -22.27 -2.65 -20.82
CA PRO A 173 -23.01 -3.69 -20.10
C PRO A 173 -23.49 -4.82 -21.03
N PHE A 174 -23.49 -4.60 -22.35
CA PHE A 174 -23.87 -5.59 -23.37
C PHE A 174 -22.89 -5.59 -24.54
N TYR A 175 -22.80 -6.73 -25.23
CA TYR A 175 -22.00 -6.91 -26.43
C TYR A 175 -22.61 -7.96 -27.37
N ILE A 176 -22.16 -8.00 -28.62
CA ILE A 176 -22.55 -9.04 -29.59
C ILE A 176 -21.52 -10.17 -29.50
N SER A 177 -21.98 -11.38 -29.18
CA SER A 177 -21.15 -12.59 -29.08
C SER A 177 -20.69 -13.10 -30.45
N GLY A 178 -19.72 -14.02 -30.47
CA GLY A 178 -19.33 -14.76 -31.67
C GLY A 178 -20.47 -15.58 -32.29
N LYS A 179 -21.58 -15.79 -31.56
CA LYS A 179 -22.82 -16.44 -32.03
C LYS A 179 -23.84 -15.45 -32.58
N ASN A 180 -23.48 -14.17 -32.72
CA ASN A 180 -24.34 -13.08 -33.16
C ASN A 180 -25.56 -12.84 -32.23
N THR A 181 -25.40 -13.09 -30.92
CA THR A 181 -26.42 -12.83 -29.87
C THR A 181 -26.01 -11.67 -28.98
N ILE A 182 -26.98 -10.88 -28.47
CA ILE A 182 -26.68 -9.79 -27.52
C ILE A 182 -26.58 -10.35 -26.10
N GLU A 183 -25.33 -10.51 -25.65
CA GLU A 183 -24.98 -10.99 -24.32
C GLU A 183 -24.75 -9.85 -23.33
N VAL A 184 -24.77 -10.20 -22.04
CA VAL A 184 -24.42 -9.30 -20.93
C VAL A 184 -22.91 -9.43 -20.68
N THR A 185 -22.23 -8.32 -20.45
CA THR A 185 -20.80 -8.32 -20.06
C THR A 185 -20.65 -8.85 -18.63
N ARG A 186 -20.27 -10.12 -18.52
CA ARG A 186 -20.10 -10.88 -17.27
C ARG A 186 -19.22 -12.11 -17.47
N CYS A 187 -18.65 -12.64 -16.39
CA CYS A 187 -18.08 -13.99 -16.39
C CYS A 187 -19.16 -15.05 -16.65
N SER A 188 -19.99 -15.40 -15.65
CA SER A 188 -20.88 -16.55 -15.78
C SER A 188 -22.15 -16.20 -16.56
N THR A 189 -22.40 -16.93 -17.65
CA THR A 189 -23.66 -16.92 -18.37
C THR A 189 -24.81 -17.58 -17.60
N ASP A 190 -24.52 -18.28 -16.50
CA ASP A 190 -25.52 -18.96 -15.67
C ASP A 190 -26.33 -17.97 -14.84
N ILE A 191 -25.75 -16.81 -14.52
CA ILE A 191 -26.50 -15.75 -13.87
C ILE A 191 -27.68 -15.36 -14.77
N LYS A 192 -28.91 -15.35 -14.24
CA LYS A 192 -30.12 -14.92 -14.96
C LYS A 192 -30.60 -13.58 -14.42
N GLY A 193 -31.43 -12.91 -15.21
CA GLY A 193 -31.89 -11.55 -14.94
C GLY A 193 -32.58 -10.92 -16.14
N SER A 194 -33.21 -9.77 -15.89
CA SER A 194 -33.93 -8.98 -16.89
C SER A 194 -33.08 -7.84 -17.46
N LYS A 195 -33.42 -7.40 -18.67
CA LYS A 195 -32.77 -6.29 -19.37
C LYS A 195 -33.77 -5.14 -19.43
N ALA A 196 -33.57 -4.10 -18.61
CA ALA A 196 -34.55 -3.04 -18.43
C ALA A 196 -33.94 -1.63 -18.40
N VAL A 197 -34.79 -0.63 -18.52
CA VAL A 197 -34.50 0.78 -18.26
C VAL A 197 -35.37 1.22 -17.09
N HIS A 198 -34.76 1.82 -16.07
CA HIS A 198 -35.48 2.58 -15.05
C HIS A 198 -35.47 4.07 -15.43
N GLU A 199 -36.66 4.65 -15.59
CA GLU A 199 -36.86 6.05 -15.93
C GLU A 199 -37.82 6.69 -14.94
N ARG A 200 -37.43 7.84 -14.38
CA ARG A 200 -38.31 8.62 -13.51
C ARG A 200 -39.23 9.51 -14.35
N GLN A 201 -40.50 9.17 -14.42
CA GLN A 201 -41.50 9.88 -15.21
C GLN A 201 -42.55 10.50 -14.28
N ARG A 202 -42.73 11.83 -14.34
CA ARG A 202 -43.73 12.58 -13.54
C ARG A 202 -43.73 12.25 -12.04
N GLY A 203 -42.55 11.93 -11.48
CA GLY A 203 -42.36 11.63 -10.05
C GLY A 203 -42.36 10.14 -9.69
N SER A 204 -42.89 9.25 -10.54
CA SER A 204 -42.83 7.79 -10.34
C SER A 204 -41.67 7.15 -11.10
N ASP A 205 -41.13 6.06 -10.54
CA ASP A 205 -40.10 5.26 -11.20
C ASP A 205 -40.76 4.19 -12.08
N VAL A 206 -40.61 4.34 -13.40
CA VAL A 206 -41.17 3.43 -14.40
C VAL A 206 -40.07 2.48 -14.86
N THR A 207 -40.37 1.19 -14.86
CA THR A 207 -39.47 0.15 -15.37
C THR A 207 -40.01 -0.37 -16.70
N ARG A 208 -39.18 -0.36 -17.74
CA ARG A 208 -39.55 -0.85 -19.08
C ARG A 208 -38.48 -1.75 -19.67
N LEU A 209 -38.85 -2.67 -20.54
CA LEU A 209 -37.89 -3.50 -21.28
C LEU A 209 -36.99 -2.62 -22.17
N CYS A 210 -35.74 -3.06 -22.35
CA CYS A 210 -34.81 -2.37 -23.25
C CYS A 210 -35.23 -2.50 -24.72
N ARG A 211 -35.15 -1.38 -25.43
CA ARG A 211 -35.33 -1.31 -26.87
C ARG A 211 -34.02 -1.63 -27.58
N TRP A 212 -34.13 -2.31 -28.72
CA TRP A 212 -33.02 -2.54 -29.63
C TRP A 212 -32.77 -1.30 -30.50
N ASP A 213 -31.51 -0.91 -30.67
CA ASP A 213 -31.07 0.15 -31.56
C ASP A 213 -30.51 -0.46 -32.84
N SER A 214 -31.24 -0.29 -33.95
CA SER A 214 -30.90 -0.85 -35.26
C SER A 214 -29.61 -0.30 -35.86
N ARG A 215 -29.10 0.85 -35.37
CA ARG A 215 -27.87 1.47 -35.86
C ARG A 215 -26.63 0.91 -35.15
N THR A 216 -26.75 0.52 -33.89
CA THR A 216 -25.63 -0.04 -33.09
C THR A 216 -25.67 -1.56 -32.97
N GLY A 217 -26.81 -2.19 -33.26
CA GLY A 217 -27.02 -3.62 -33.08
C GLY A 217 -27.21 -4.04 -31.62
N LEU A 218 -27.14 -3.10 -30.67
CA LEU A 218 -27.22 -3.32 -29.23
C LEU A 218 -28.51 -2.74 -28.64
N TYR A 219 -28.63 -2.76 -27.31
CA TYR A 219 -29.70 -2.05 -26.61
C TYR A 219 -29.41 -0.55 -26.50
N GLU A 220 -30.47 0.23 -26.29
CA GLU A 220 -30.38 1.67 -26.03
C GLU A 220 -29.44 2.04 -24.84
N PRO A 221 -28.80 3.23 -24.83
CA PRO A 221 -27.74 3.55 -23.86
C PRO A 221 -28.13 3.54 -22.37
N LYS A 222 -29.43 3.63 -22.04
CA LYS A 222 -29.92 3.54 -20.65
C LYS A 222 -30.26 2.13 -20.20
N CYS A 223 -30.13 1.13 -21.08
CA CYS A 223 -30.38 -0.26 -20.76
C CYS A 223 -29.38 -0.76 -19.71
N LYS A 224 -29.89 -1.45 -18.68
CA LYS A 224 -29.08 -2.13 -17.67
C LYS A 224 -29.56 -3.57 -17.48
N PHE A 225 -28.66 -4.42 -17.01
CA PHE A 225 -28.97 -5.79 -16.62
C PHE A 225 -29.28 -5.84 -15.12
N PHE A 226 -30.40 -6.45 -14.76
CA PHE A 226 -30.86 -6.62 -13.39
C PHE A 226 -30.92 -8.11 -13.07
N PRO A 227 -29.95 -8.67 -12.31
CA PRO A 227 -29.93 -10.08 -11.99
C PRO A 227 -31.12 -10.48 -11.11
N ASP A 228 -31.62 -11.69 -11.31
CA ASP A 228 -32.69 -12.25 -10.49
C ASP A 228 -32.17 -12.48 -9.05
N LYS A 229 -32.89 -11.98 -8.03
CA LYS A 229 -32.43 -12.08 -6.64
C LYS A 229 -32.35 -13.51 -6.11
N ILE A 230 -33.12 -14.42 -6.69
CA ILE A 230 -33.18 -15.84 -6.35
C ILE A 230 -32.76 -16.62 -7.59
N GLN A 231 -31.56 -17.21 -7.54
CA GLN A 231 -30.99 -18.02 -8.62
C GLN A 231 -29.90 -18.93 -8.08
N THR A 232 -29.51 -19.97 -8.83
CA THR A 232 -28.55 -21.00 -8.42
C THR A 232 -27.11 -20.76 -8.87
N ALA A 233 -26.85 -19.73 -9.69
CA ALA A 233 -25.51 -19.41 -10.17
C ALA A 233 -24.55 -19.02 -9.02
N ARG A 234 -23.42 -19.73 -8.88
CA ARG A 234 -22.45 -19.53 -7.79
C ARG A 234 -21.30 -18.57 -8.12
N ALA A 235 -21.00 -18.37 -9.40
CA ALA A 235 -19.97 -17.44 -9.86
C ALA A 235 -20.61 -16.24 -10.59
N SER A 236 -20.06 -15.02 -10.51
CA SER A 236 -18.76 -14.65 -9.95
C SER A 236 -18.84 -13.50 -8.96
N ILE A 237 -18.01 -13.58 -7.90
CA ILE A 237 -17.77 -12.51 -6.91
C ILE A 237 -17.31 -11.21 -7.59
N MET A 238 -16.53 -11.29 -8.68
CA MET A 238 -16.06 -10.11 -9.42
C MET A 238 -17.09 -9.58 -10.42
N PHE A 239 -18.32 -10.11 -10.40
CA PHE A 239 -19.45 -9.63 -11.20
C PHE A 239 -20.62 -9.13 -10.33
N MET A 240 -21.10 -9.95 -9.38
CA MET A 240 -22.27 -9.63 -8.52
C MET A 240 -22.15 -10.29 -7.14
N GLN A 241 -21.24 -9.79 -6.30
CA GLN A 241 -21.04 -10.22 -4.91
C GLN A 241 -22.28 -10.04 -4.01
N ASN A 242 -23.22 -9.18 -4.41
CA ASN A 242 -24.46 -8.91 -3.68
C ASN A 242 -25.53 -10.02 -3.79
N LEU A 243 -25.40 -10.97 -4.73
CA LEU A 243 -26.34 -12.08 -4.89
C LEU A 243 -26.03 -13.20 -3.90
N ASN A 244 -27.01 -13.58 -3.06
CA ASN A 244 -26.82 -14.58 -1.99
C ASN A 244 -26.19 -15.90 -2.45
N SER A 245 -26.55 -16.38 -3.65
CA SER A 245 -26.01 -17.61 -4.24
C SER A 245 -24.59 -17.50 -4.78
N VAL A 246 -24.12 -16.28 -5.08
CA VAL A 246 -22.74 -16.06 -5.52
C VAL A 246 -21.81 -16.24 -4.32
N VAL A 247 -20.96 -17.24 -4.41
CA VAL A 247 -20.00 -17.68 -3.38
C VAL A 247 -18.68 -18.18 -3.98
N GLU A 248 -18.51 -18.09 -5.31
CA GLU A 248 -17.32 -18.55 -6.03
C GLU A 248 -16.73 -17.43 -6.90
N PHE A 249 -15.40 -17.45 -7.08
CA PHE A 249 -14.73 -16.70 -8.14
C PHE A 249 -14.98 -17.35 -9.51
N CYS A 250 -14.82 -16.57 -10.58
CA CYS A 250 -14.91 -17.09 -11.93
C CYS A 250 -13.81 -18.11 -12.22
N THR A 251 -14.16 -19.28 -12.72
CA THR A 251 -13.21 -20.35 -13.09
C THR A 251 -13.21 -20.55 -14.59
N GLU A 252 -12.19 -21.19 -15.15
CA GLU A 252 -12.13 -21.64 -16.55
C GLU A 252 -13.46 -22.23 -17.09
N LYS A 253 -14.20 -22.99 -16.27
CA LYS A 253 -15.49 -23.59 -16.65
C LYS A 253 -16.66 -22.60 -16.74
N THR A 254 -16.61 -21.52 -15.97
CA THR A 254 -17.65 -20.48 -15.89
C THR A 254 -17.26 -19.19 -16.59
N HIS A 255 -16.04 -19.11 -17.12
CA HIS A 255 -15.45 -17.90 -17.67
C HIS A 255 -15.86 -17.66 -19.12
N ASN A 256 -16.23 -16.41 -19.40
CA ASN A 256 -16.60 -15.92 -20.70
C ASN A 256 -15.51 -14.98 -21.22
N THR A 257 -14.64 -15.51 -22.09
CA THR A 257 -13.49 -14.78 -22.66
C THR A 257 -13.90 -13.71 -23.67
N GLU A 258 -15.12 -13.78 -24.23
CA GLU A 258 -15.63 -12.77 -25.18
C GLU A 258 -16.12 -11.49 -24.47
N ALA A 259 -16.42 -11.54 -23.18
CA ALA A 259 -16.99 -10.41 -22.45
C ALA A 259 -16.01 -9.20 -22.40
N PRO A 260 -16.42 -7.98 -22.80
CA PRO A 260 -15.56 -6.80 -22.81
C PRO A 260 -15.43 -6.15 -21.42
N ASN A 261 -15.08 -6.94 -20.41
CA ASN A 261 -14.82 -6.50 -19.05
C ASN A 261 -13.33 -6.17 -18.81
N LEU A 262 -13.01 -5.61 -17.65
CA LEU A 262 -11.67 -5.15 -17.35
C LEU A 262 -10.71 -6.32 -17.09
N GLN A 263 -11.21 -7.39 -16.46
CA GLN A 263 -10.49 -8.65 -16.25
C GLN A 263 -9.96 -9.21 -17.57
N ASN A 264 -10.82 -9.46 -18.56
CA ASN A 264 -10.41 -10.02 -19.85
C ASN A 264 -9.40 -9.12 -20.56
N LYS A 265 -9.61 -7.80 -20.49
CA LYS A 265 -8.76 -6.80 -21.14
C LYS A 265 -7.34 -6.73 -20.57
N ILE A 266 -7.17 -6.86 -19.26
CA ILE A 266 -5.86 -6.69 -18.58
C ILE A 266 -5.20 -8.05 -18.29
N CYS A 267 -5.98 -9.08 -17.98
CA CYS A 267 -5.50 -10.45 -17.70
C CYS A 267 -5.44 -11.37 -18.93
N ASN A 268 -5.46 -10.83 -20.15
CA ASN A 268 -5.39 -11.60 -21.41
C ASN A 268 -6.44 -12.72 -21.50
N GLY A 269 -7.70 -12.43 -21.13
CA GLY A 269 -8.80 -13.40 -21.18
C GLY A 269 -8.70 -14.54 -20.15
N ARG A 270 -7.97 -14.36 -19.04
CA ARG A 270 -7.90 -15.34 -17.95
C ARG A 270 -8.98 -15.11 -16.90
N SER A 271 -9.53 -16.20 -16.36
CA SER A 271 -10.49 -16.13 -15.26
C SER A 271 -9.85 -15.60 -13.98
N THR A 272 -10.66 -14.96 -13.12
CA THR A 272 -10.20 -14.44 -11.83
C THR A 272 -9.60 -15.53 -10.94
N TRP A 273 -10.16 -16.74 -10.95
CA TRP A 273 -9.61 -17.89 -10.22
C TRP A 273 -8.27 -18.38 -10.78
N ASP A 274 -8.01 -18.24 -12.09
CA ASP A 274 -6.70 -18.61 -12.65
C ASP A 274 -5.58 -17.68 -12.16
N VAL A 275 -5.87 -16.40 -11.98
CA VAL A 275 -4.93 -15.43 -11.38
C VAL A 275 -4.70 -15.75 -9.91
N ILE A 276 -5.77 -16.06 -9.16
CA ILE A 276 -5.69 -16.43 -7.75
C ILE A 276 -4.87 -17.72 -7.55
N LYS A 277 -5.06 -18.75 -8.38
CA LYS A 277 -4.30 -20.02 -8.32
C LYS A 277 -2.79 -19.84 -8.52
N GLU A 278 -2.37 -18.90 -9.37
CA GLU A 278 -0.95 -18.60 -9.60
C GLU A 278 -0.32 -17.71 -8.52
N SER A 279 -1.13 -17.09 -7.67
CA SER A 279 -0.62 -16.24 -6.58
C SER A 279 0.22 -17.03 -5.58
N ALA A 280 1.24 -16.38 -5.02
CA ALA A 280 2.07 -16.94 -3.96
C ALA A 280 1.25 -17.41 -2.74
N ASP A 281 0.13 -16.74 -2.47
CA ASP A 281 -0.80 -17.09 -1.39
C ASP A 281 -1.40 -18.49 -1.58
N PHE A 282 -1.87 -18.80 -2.79
CA PHE A 282 -2.49 -20.09 -3.11
C PHE A 282 -1.50 -21.25 -3.11
N GLN A 283 -0.26 -20.98 -3.51
CA GLN A 283 0.82 -21.97 -3.48
C GLN A 283 1.29 -22.28 -2.04
N GLN A 284 1.14 -21.33 -1.11
CA GLN A 284 1.54 -21.50 0.30
C GLN A 284 0.42 -22.06 1.19
N ALA A 285 -0.86 -21.89 0.82
CA ALA A 285 -2.02 -22.31 1.62
C ALA A 285 -2.80 -23.47 0.97
N PRO A 286 -2.52 -24.74 1.31
CA PRO A 286 -3.38 -25.87 0.93
C PRO A 286 -4.75 -25.76 1.62
N PRO A 287 -5.84 -26.37 1.12
CA PRO A 287 -7.13 -26.33 1.81
C PRO A 287 -7.03 -26.89 3.23
N MET A 288 -7.71 -26.26 4.19
CA MET A 288 -7.83 -26.80 5.54
C MET A 288 -8.53 -28.15 5.51
N ARG A 289 -8.09 -29.08 6.37
CA ARG A 289 -8.66 -30.43 6.47
C ARG A 289 -9.88 -30.41 7.38
N GLY A 290 -10.92 -31.14 6.99
CA GLY A 290 -12.19 -31.24 7.75
C GLY A 290 -13.26 -30.26 7.26
N THR A 291 -14.39 -30.25 7.94
CA THR A 291 -15.56 -29.39 7.66
C THR A 291 -15.69 -28.25 8.68
N GLU A 292 -14.61 -27.93 9.39
CA GLU A 292 -14.61 -26.92 10.44
C GLU A 292 -14.63 -25.50 9.85
N ALA A 293 -15.38 -24.61 10.48
CA ALA A 293 -15.39 -23.19 10.14
C ALA A 293 -14.04 -22.53 10.45
N PRO A 294 -13.63 -21.48 9.72
CA PRO A 294 -12.40 -20.77 10.01
C PRO A 294 -12.48 -20.12 11.40
N PRO A 295 -11.38 -20.05 12.16
CA PRO A 295 -11.33 -19.29 13.41
C PRO A 295 -11.75 -17.83 13.19
N PRO A 296 -12.51 -17.21 14.12
CA PRO A 296 -12.89 -15.81 14.00
C PRO A 296 -11.66 -14.90 14.08
N PRO A 297 -11.64 -13.77 13.36
CA PRO A 297 -10.53 -12.82 13.40
C PRO A 297 -10.37 -12.21 14.80
N THR A 298 -9.11 -12.05 15.20
CA THR A 298 -8.70 -11.28 16.38
C THR A 298 -8.38 -9.85 15.98
N PHE A 299 -8.74 -8.91 16.85
CA PHE A 299 -8.59 -7.47 16.59
C PHE A 299 -7.73 -6.79 17.64
N SER A 300 -6.75 -6.01 17.20
CA SER A 300 -6.00 -5.08 18.05
C SER A 300 -6.40 -3.66 17.73
N LEU A 301 -6.82 -2.89 18.72
CA LEU A 301 -7.09 -1.46 18.57
C LEU A 301 -5.80 -0.71 18.88
N LEU A 302 -5.27 0.02 17.91
CA LEU A 302 -4.03 0.78 18.03
C LEU A 302 -4.38 2.27 17.96
N LYS A 303 -3.87 3.10 18.87
CA LYS A 303 -4.06 4.56 18.73
C LYS A 303 -2.87 5.20 18.04
N SER A 304 -3.11 5.81 16.87
CA SER A 304 -2.14 6.66 16.19
C SER A 304 -1.55 7.67 17.16
N ARG A 305 -0.22 7.84 17.11
CA ARG A 305 0.49 8.93 17.78
C ARG A 305 0.87 10.01 16.78
N GLN A 306 1.29 11.15 17.33
CA GLN A 306 1.81 12.24 16.54
C GLN A 306 3.14 11.81 15.95
N ARG A 307 3.25 11.85 14.62
CA ARG A 307 4.48 11.44 13.94
C ARG A 307 5.55 12.48 14.22
N VAL A 308 6.58 12.11 14.97
CA VAL A 308 7.69 12.99 15.33
C VAL A 308 8.89 12.65 14.45
N ILE A 309 9.35 13.64 13.70
CA ILE A 309 10.41 13.50 12.70
C ILE A 309 11.47 14.56 12.99
N CYS A 310 12.75 14.21 12.92
CA CYS A 310 13.83 15.19 12.82
C CYS A 310 14.67 14.92 11.56
N LEU A 311 14.78 15.93 10.68
CA LEU A 311 15.71 15.90 9.57
C LEU A 311 17.10 16.24 10.10
N VAL A 312 18.09 15.40 9.80
CA VAL A 312 19.50 15.60 10.18
C VAL A 312 20.30 15.69 8.89
N LEU A 313 20.69 16.91 8.53
CA LEU A 313 21.25 17.26 7.21
C LEU A 313 22.74 17.54 7.28
N ASP A 314 23.51 16.85 6.44
CA ASP A 314 24.95 17.05 6.31
C ASP A 314 25.27 18.30 5.49
N LYS A 315 26.04 19.21 6.08
CA LYS A 315 26.61 20.40 5.42
C LYS A 315 28.14 20.47 5.54
N SER A 316 28.79 19.33 5.73
CA SER A 316 30.24 19.19 5.65
C SER A 316 30.80 19.61 4.29
N GLY A 317 32.10 19.91 4.21
CA GLY A 317 32.73 20.38 2.97
C GLY A 317 32.67 19.39 1.80
N SER A 318 32.52 18.08 2.05
CA SER A 318 32.38 17.09 0.97
C SER A 318 31.03 17.19 0.25
N MET A 319 30.02 17.79 0.89
CA MET A 319 28.70 18.08 0.30
C MET A 319 28.72 19.22 -0.74
N ASP A 320 29.81 19.98 -0.86
CA ASP A 320 30.01 20.97 -1.94
C ASP A 320 30.31 20.29 -3.29
N THR A 321 30.78 19.04 -3.25
CA THR A 321 31.12 18.28 -4.46
C THR A 321 29.87 17.74 -5.16
N GLU A 322 29.94 17.64 -6.49
CA GLU A 322 28.96 16.94 -7.33
C GLU A 322 27.50 17.40 -7.12
N ASP A 323 27.21 18.65 -6.72
CA ASP A 323 25.87 19.16 -6.37
C ASP A 323 25.16 18.41 -5.21
N ARG A 324 25.91 17.77 -4.30
CA ARG A 324 25.35 16.96 -3.19
C ARG A 324 24.44 17.78 -2.28
N LEU A 325 24.86 18.97 -1.85
CA LEU A 325 24.07 19.90 -1.03
C LEU A 325 22.74 20.30 -1.71
N ILE A 326 22.78 20.62 -3.01
CA ILE A 326 21.59 21.00 -3.78
C ILE A 326 20.61 19.83 -3.85
N ARG A 327 21.10 18.63 -4.17
CA ARG A 327 20.26 17.41 -4.17
C ARG A 327 19.68 17.11 -2.79
N MET A 328 20.45 17.31 -1.72
CA MET A 328 19.97 17.14 -0.35
C MET A 328 18.82 18.10 0.00
N ASN A 329 18.95 19.36 -0.40
CA ASN A 329 17.91 20.37 -0.13
C ASN A 329 16.63 20.09 -0.92
N GLN A 330 16.74 19.72 -2.19
CA GLN A 330 15.60 19.28 -3.02
C GLN A 330 14.92 18.04 -2.42
N ALA A 331 15.72 17.06 -1.98
CA ALA A 331 15.28 15.87 -1.28
C ALA A 331 14.49 16.21 0.00
N ALA A 332 15.04 17.06 0.85
CA ALA A 332 14.40 17.51 2.09
C ALA A 332 13.10 18.29 1.82
N GLU A 333 13.08 19.20 0.85
CA GLU A 333 11.88 19.95 0.45
C GLU A 333 10.77 19.04 -0.10
N LEU A 334 11.10 18.08 -0.97
CA LEU A 334 10.14 17.09 -1.46
C LEU A 334 9.60 16.21 -0.34
N TYR A 335 10.46 15.76 0.59
CA TYR A 335 10.02 14.97 1.74
C TYR A 335 9.07 15.76 2.64
N LEU A 336 9.44 17.00 3.00
CA LEU A 336 8.59 17.89 3.79
C LEU A 336 7.25 18.16 3.11
N THR A 337 7.24 18.51 1.82
CA THR A 337 6.02 18.98 1.14
C THR A 337 5.11 17.88 0.59
N GLN A 338 5.64 16.67 0.30
CA GLN A 338 4.88 15.57 -0.33
C GLN A 338 4.70 14.34 0.55
N ILE A 339 5.52 14.15 1.60
CA ILE A 339 5.56 12.91 2.40
C ILE A 339 5.20 13.17 3.87
N VAL A 340 5.56 14.32 4.45
CA VAL A 340 5.18 14.63 5.84
C VAL A 340 3.69 15.00 5.93
N GLU A 341 2.94 14.17 6.66
CA GLU A 341 1.51 14.34 6.88
C GLU A 341 1.20 15.55 7.80
N LYS A 342 0.00 16.12 7.66
CA LYS A 342 -0.53 17.08 8.65
C LYS A 342 -0.59 16.47 10.04
N GLU A 343 -0.57 17.33 11.04
CA GLU A 343 -0.44 17.01 12.47
C GLU A 343 0.91 16.42 12.89
N SER A 344 1.80 16.01 11.97
CA SER A 344 3.18 15.62 12.29
C SER A 344 3.95 16.76 12.97
N MET A 345 5.00 16.42 13.71
CA MET A 345 5.93 17.36 14.33
C MET A 345 7.32 17.18 13.71
N VAL A 346 7.90 18.26 13.19
CA VAL A 346 9.17 18.19 12.44
C VAL A 346 10.22 19.15 12.99
N GLY A 347 11.36 18.58 13.38
CA GLY A 347 12.59 19.31 13.70
C GLY A 347 13.57 19.29 12.54
N LEU A 348 14.50 20.24 12.54
CA LEU A 348 15.60 20.32 11.57
C LEU A 348 16.92 20.56 12.29
N VAL A 349 17.90 19.71 12.00
CA VAL A 349 19.29 19.81 12.44
C VAL A 349 20.18 19.80 11.20
N THR A 350 21.21 20.65 11.22
CA THR A 350 22.30 20.60 10.24
C THR A 350 23.60 20.30 10.95
N PHE A 351 24.49 19.50 10.36
CA PHE A 351 25.78 19.17 10.97
C PHE A 351 26.96 19.26 10.00
N ASP A 352 28.12 19.54 10.57
CA ASP A 352 29.46 19.51 9.99
C ASP A 352 30.39 18.84 11.03
N SER A 353 31.52 19.45 11.40
CA SER A 353 32.27 19.12 12.62
C SER A 353 31.44 19.33 13.91
N THR A 354 30.39 20.13 13.86
CA THR A 354 29.46 20.47 14.94
C THR A 354 28.02 20.28 14.48
N ALA A 355 27.05 20.22 15.39
CA ALA A 355 25.63 20.15 15.03
C ALA A 355 24.88 21.38 15.52
N GLN A 356 23.93 21.85 14.73
CA GLN A 356 23.08 23.01 15.02
C GLN A 356 21.61 22.65 14.80
N ILE A 357 20.78 22.84 15.82
CA ILE A 357 19.33 22.74 15.73
C ILE A 357 18.83 24.01 15.04
N GLN A 358 18.43 23.89 13.78
CA GLN A 358 17.87 25.01 13.01
C GLN A 358 16.44 25.32 13.45
N ASN A 359 15.66 24.28 13.77
CA ASN A 359 14.43 24.42 14.53
C ASN A 359 14.14 23.15 15.36
N TYR A 360 13.60 23.38 16.56
CA TYR A 360 12.90 22.38 17.36
C TYR A 360 11.64 21.90 16.62
N LEU A 361 10.88 20.97 17.22
CA LEU A 361 9.74 20.36 16.55
C LEU A 361 8.61 21.36 16.24
N ILE A 362 8.40 21.67 14.96
CA ILE A 362 7.27 22.47 14.48
C ILE A 362 6.12 21.52 14.11
N LYS A 363 4.93 21.74 14.69
CA LYS A 363 3.71 21.03 14.31
C LYS A 363 3.23 21.51 12.92
N ILE A 364 3.04 20.58 12.01
CA ILE A 364 2.58 20.82 10.64
C ILE A 364 1.05 20.93 10.62
N THR A 365 0.52 22.14 10.48
CA THR A 365 -0.94 22.37 10.39
C THR A 365 -1.36 22.83 8.99
N ASN A 366 -0.51 23.62 8.34
CA ASN A 366 -0.78 24.26 7.06
C ASN A 366 0.49 24.36 6.18
N THR A 367 0.32 24.76 4.91
CA THR A 367 1.43 24.83 3.95
C THR A 367 2.48 25.90 4.26
N GLY A 368 2.16 26.88 5.10
CA GLY A 368 3.11 27.86 5.61
C GLY A 368 4.07 27.28 6.65
N ASP A 369 3.70 26.19 7.34
CA ASP A 369 4.59 25.56 8.33
C ASP A 369 5.78 24.86 7.64
N TYR A 370 5.56 24.21 6.50
CA TYR A 370 6.65 23.66 5.69
C TYR A 370 7.63 24.74 5.25
N LYS A 371 7.15 25.94 4.85
CA LYS A 371 8.01 27.06 4.42
C LYS A 371 8.92 27.58 5.53
N LYS A 372 8.50 27.51 6.79
CA LYS A 372 9.35 27.87 7.95
C LYS A 372 10.54 26.93 8.08
N ILE A 373 10.35 25.64 7.76
CA ILE A 373 11.40 24.62 7.83
C ILE A 373 12.29 24.68 6.58
N THR A 374 11.71 24.80 5.38
CA THR A 374 12.51 24.85 4.14
C THR A 374 13.35 26.12 4.03
N GLY A 375 12.91 27.24 4.63
CA GLY A 375 13.72 28.46 4.75
C GLY A 375 15.00 28.30 5.57
N ASN A 376 15.11 27.25 6.38
CA ASN A 376 16.26 26.94 7.22
C ASN A 376 17.21 25.88 6.60
N LEU A 377 17.00 25.48 5.35
CA LEU A 377 17.87 24.50 4.67
C LEU A 377 19.29 25.07 4.44
N PRO A 378 20.35 24.26 4.60
CA PRO A 378 21.73 24.73 4.55
C PRO A 378 22.11 25.26 3.16
N GLN A 379 22.65 26.48 3.11
CA GLN A 379 23.01 27.18 1.87
C GLN A 379 24.49 27.02 1.46
N GLN A 380 25.34 26.50 2.36
CA GLN A 380 26.78 26.32 2.14
C GLN A 380 27.25 25.01 2.78
N ALA A 381 28.18 24.34 2.11
CA ALA A 381 28.82 23.10 2.55
C ALA A 381 30.25 23.40 3.02
N VAL A 382 30.48 23.45 4.33
CA VAL A 382 31.75 23.86 4.95
C VAL A 382 31.97 23.12 6.28
N GLY A 383 33.20 22.66 6.50
CA GLY A 383 33.63 21.99 7.73
C GLY A 383 33.98 20.52 7.51
N GLY A 384 34.33 19.83 8.59
CA GLY A 384 34.44 18.37 8.61
C GLY A 384 33.06 17.71 8.76
N THR A 385 33.06 16.43 9.11
CA THR A 385 31.84 15.61 9.21
C THR A 385 31.77 14.94 10.58
N SER A 386 30.60 14.97 11.22
CA SER A 386 30.35 14.30 12.50
C SER A 386 28.87 13.89 12.60
N ILE A 387 28.54 12.76 11.99
CA ILE A 387 27.19 12.19 11.94
C ILE A 387 26.63 11.97 13.35
N CYS A 388 27.45 11.47 14.27
CA CYS A 388 27.03 11.23 15.65
C CYS A 388 26.55 12.50 16.36
N ARG A 389 27.23 13.65 16.17
CA ARG A 389 26.77 14.93 16.71
C ARG A 389 25.45 15.37 16.08
N GLY A 390 25.27 15.13 14.78
CA GLY A 390 23.99 15.36 14.09
C GLY A 390 22.84 14.53 14.68
N LEU A 391 23.08 13.25 14.96
CA LEU A 391 22.10 12.35 15.59
C LEU A 391 21.78 12.76 17.04
N GLU A 392 22.79 13.07 17.85
CA GLU A 392 22.63 13.55 19.23
C GLU A 392 21.82 14.86 19.28
N ALA A 393 22.12 15.83 18.42
CA ALA A 393 21.35 17.06 18.29
C ALA A 393 19.91 16.80 17.77
N GLY A 394 19.71 15.80 16.91
CA GLY A 394 18.39 15.34 16.49
C GLY A 394 17.57 14.79 17.65
N PHE A 395 18.18 13.95 18.49
CA PHE A 395 17.56 13.47 19.73
C PHE A 395 17.27 14.61 20.71
N GLN A 396 18.18 15.58 20.84
CA GLN A 396 17.96 16.78 21.66
C GLN A 396 16.80 17.63 21.14
N ALA A 397 16.68 17.83 19.83
CA ALA A 397 15.58 18.59 19.23
C ALA A 397 14.21 17.94 19.52
N ILE A 398 14.15 16.61 19.54
CA ILE A 398 12.97 15.82 19.91
C ILE A 398 12.66 15.94 21.41
N THR A 399 13.61 15.64 22.29
CA THR A 399 13.38 15.63 23.74
C THR A 399 13.12 17.01 24.33
N SER A 400 13.76 18.06 23.79
CA SER A 400 13.51 19.45 24.18
C SER A 400 12.16 20.00 23.71
N SER A 401 11.37 19.19 22.99
CA SER A 401 10.02 19.50 22.52
C SER A 401 8.95 18.63 23.22
N ASP A 402 9.24 18.13 24.42
CA ASP A 402 8.41 17.22 25.22
C ASP A 402 8.03 15.90 24.52
N GLN A 403 8.79 15.47 23.51
CA GLN A 403 8.59 14.20 22.80
C GLN A 403 9.62 13.14 23.20
N SER A 404 9.22 11.86 23.14
CA SER A 404 10.16 10.75 23.33
C SER A 404 10.89 10.41 22.04
N THR A 405 12.20 10.16 22.10
CA THR A 405 12.95 9.57 20.98
C THR A 405 12.42 8.18 20.61
N SER A 406 11.84 7.45 21.57
CA SER A 406 11.32 6.10 21.36
C SER A 406 10.08 6.12 20.47
N GLY A 407 10.20 5.55 19.26
CA GLY A 407 9.17 5.61 18.22
C GLY A 407 9.16 6.92 17.41
N SER A 408 10.10 7.83 17.64
CA SER A 408 10.35 8.98 16.75
C SER A 408 11.24 8.56 15.58
N GLU A 409 11.26 9.38 14.51
CA GLU A 409 12.01 9.12 13.29
C GLU A 409 13.11 10.17 13.07
N ILE A 410 14.31 9.71 12.72
CA ILE A 410 15.39 10.56 12.21
C ILE A 410 15.54 10.27 10.71
N VAL A 411 15.60 11.32 9.89
CA VAL A 411 15.98 11.19 8.47
C VAL A 411 17.33 11.84 8.28
N LEU A 412 18.38 11.02 8.22
CA LEU A 412 19.77 11.41 8.03
C LEU A 412 20.11 11.46 6.54
N LEU A 413 20.47 12.64 6.03
CA LEU A 413 20.96 12.83 4.67
C LEU A 413 22.44 13.24 4.73
N THR A 414 23.32 12.46 4.10
CA THR A 414 24.79 12.61 4.18
C THR A 414 25.46 11.92 2.98
N ASP A 415 26.66 12.32 2.59
CA ASP A 415 27.47 11.51 1.66
C ASP A 415 28.16 10.30 2.34
N GLY A 416 28.14 10.27 3.68
CA GLY A 416 28.61 9.17 4.51
C GLY A 416 30.13 9.07 4.65
N GLU A 417 30.89 10.12 4.32
CA GLU A 417 32.35 10.18 4.47
C GLU A 417 32.75 10.51 5.94
N ASP A 418 32.36 9.66 6.90
CA ASP A 418 32.67 9.76 8.35
C ASP A 418 33.08 8.37 8.92
N ASP A 419 34.29 8.28 9.47
CA ASP A 419 34.87 7.04 10.03
C ASP A 419 34.46 6.77 11.50
N LEU A 420 33.80 7.72 12.17
CA LEU A 420 33.50 7.67 13.62
C LEU A 420 32.04 7.31 13.94
N ILE A 421 31.22 6.99 12.93
CA ILE A 421 29.79 6.66 13.06
C ILE A 421 29.52 5.55 14.10
N SER A 422 30.43 4.58 14.22
CA SER A 422 30.29 3.46 15.17
C SER A 422 30.25 3.90 16.64
N SER A 423 30.78 5.07 16.97
CA SER A 423 30.85 5.58 18.35
C SER A 423 29.48 5.86 18.98
N CYS A 424 28.47 6.22 18.18
CA CYS A 424 27.12 6.51 18.66
C CYS A 424 26.13 5.34 18.53
N PHE A 425 26.56 4.14 18.09
CA PHE A 425 25.67 2.98 17.92
C PHE A 425 24.87 2.61 19.17
N GLU A 426 25.49 2.60 20.35
CA GLU A 426 24.74 2.32 21.59
C GLU A 426 23.79 3.46 21.97
N VAL A 427 24.14 4.74 21.73
CA VAL A 427 23.23 5.88 21.97
C VAL A 427 22.00 5.76 21.06
N VAL A 428 22.22 5.47 19.78
CA VAL A 428 21.17 5.23 18.78
C VAL A 428 20.24 4.10 19.21
N LYS A 429 20.80 2.96 19.61
CA LYS A 429 20.06 1.77 20.06
C LYS A 429 19.24 2.01 21.32
N HIS A 430 19.78 2.76 22.30
CA HIS A 430 19.06 3.13 23.52
C HIS A 430 18.00 4.22 23.30
N SER A 431 18.15 5.06 22.26
CA SER A 431 17.17 6.12 21.95
C SER A 431 15.78 5.57 21.60
N GLY A 432 15.70 4.36 21.04
CA GLY A 432 14.47 3.78 20.48
C GLY A 432 13.95 4.50 19.24
N ALA A 433 14.71 5.44 18.66
CA ALA A 433 14.37 6.12 17.43
C ALA A 433 14.63 5.24 16.20
N VAL A 434 13.86 5.47 15.14
CA VAL A 434 14.02 4.82 13.84
C VAL A 434 14.88 5.73 12.96
N ILE A 435 16.06 5.27 12.52
CA ILE A 435 16.98 6.08 11.70
C ILE A 435 16.90 5.64 10.24
N HIS A 436 16.50 6.57 9.38
CA HIS A 436 16.48 6.42 7.93
C HIS A 436 17.69 7.13 7.35
N THR A 437 18.53 6.43 6.60
CA THR A 437 19.80 6.94 6.07
C THR A 437 19.77 7.07 4.55
N ILE A 438 20.06 8.26 4.03
CA ILE A 438 20.11 8.56 2.59
C ILE A 438 21.55 8.95 2.23
N ALA A 439 22.25 8.04 1.56
CA ALA A 439 23.61 8.25 1.08
C ALA A 439 23.62 9.08 -0.21
N LEU A 440 24.35 10.19 -0.22
CA LEU A 440 24.45 11.14 -1.34
C LEU A 440 25.79 11.09 -2.10
N GLY A 441 26.67 10.15 -1.74
CA GLY A 441 27.96 9.92 -2.42
C GLY A 441 28.30 8.44 -2.59
N PRO A 442 29.21 8.08 -3.53
CA PRO A 442 29.58 6.70 -3.82
C PRO A 442 30.57 6.08 -2.81
N LYS A 443 30.94 6.82 -1.75
CA LYS A 443 31.96 6.46 -0.76
C LYS A 443 31.41 6.24 0.66
N ALA A 444 30.09 6.31 0.86
CA ALA A 444 29.47 6.17 2.17
C ALA A 444 30.01 4.96 2.97
N ALA A 445 30.38 5.21 4.22
CA ALA A 445 30.83 4.20 5.17
C ALA A 445 29.77 3.09 5.38
N ARG A 446 30.20 1.86 5.70
CA ARG A 446 29.29 0.71 5.90
C ARG A 446 28.49 0.85 7.20
N GLU A 447 29.05 1.59 8.13
CA GLU A 447 28.52 1.96 9.42
C GLU A 447 27.21 2.76 9.25
N LEU A 448 27.06 3.51 8.15
CA LEU A 448 25.83 4.19 7.76
C LEU A 448 24.69 3.20 7.46
N GLU A 449 24.94 2.12 6.71
CA GLU A 449 23.94 1.05 6.51
C GLU A 449 23.55 0.40 7.85
N THR A 450 24.52 0.31 8.78
CA THR A 450 24.36 -0.35 10.08
C THR A 450 23.44 0.44 11.02
N LEU A 451 23.44 1.78 10.96
CA LEU A 451 22.48 2.64 11.69
C LEU A 451 21.02 2.33 11.32
N SER A 452 20.75 2.13 10.02
CA SER A 452 19.41 1.78 9.55
C SER A 452 19.08 0.32 9.86
N ASP A 453 19.98 -0.63 9.60
CA ASP A 453 19.74 -2.05 9.92
C ASP A 453 19.51 -2.29 11.44
N MET A 454 20.16 -1.54 12.34
CA MET A 454 19.99 -1.72 13.80
C MET A 454 18.71 -1.11 14.37
N THR A 455 18.23 0.01 13.82
CA THR A 455 17.00 0.67 14.26
C THR A 455 15.77 0.18 13.50
N VAL A 456 15.98 -0.30 12.27
CA VAL A 456 14.95 -0.78 11.36
C VAL A 456 15.32 -2.20 10.89
N GLY A 457 15.14 -3.19 11.77
CA GLY A 457 15.55 -4.59 11.52
C GLY A 457 15.14 -5.16 10.14
N GLU A 458 16.03 -6.00 9.58
CA GLU A 458 16.29 -6.38 8.17
C GLU A 458 15.17 -6.37 7.11
N GLN A 459 13.89 -6.42 7.49
CA GLN A 459 12.75 -6.53 6.57
C GLN A 459 12.16 -5.17 6.15
N SER A 460 12.56 -4.09 6.83
CA SER A 460 12.23 -2.70 6.51
C SER A 460 12.77 -2.22 5.15
N LEU A 461 13.87 -2.82 4.68
CA LEU A 461 14.55 -2.50 3.42
C LEU A 461 13.65 -2.68 2.18
N GLN A 462 12.60 -3.49 2.30
CA GLN A 462 11.61 -3.72 1.24
C GLN A 462 10.33 -2.88 1.40
N TYR A 463 10.24 -2.08 2.45
CA TYR A 463 9.27 -0.99 2.61
C TYR A 463 9.82 0.29 1.97
N TRP A 464 11.06 0.68 2.33
CA TRP A 464 11.71 1.87 1.78
C TRP A 464 11.96 1.80 0.29
N ARG A 465 12.05 0.62 -0.33
CA ARG A 465 12.01 0.53 -1.79
C ARG A 465 10.75 1.19 -2.36
N GLY A 466 9.57 1.06 -1.74
CA GLY A 466 8.33 1.70 -2.22
C GLY A 466 8.30 3.22 -2.10
N ASP A 467 8.68 3.78 -0.95
CA ASP A 467 8.66 5.23 -0.74
C ASP A 467 9.88 5.93 -1.36
N MET A 468 11.05 5.29 -1.39
CA MET A 468 12.18 5.76 -2.22
C MET A 468 11.85 5.61 -3.70
N ASP A 469 11.22 4.54 -4.19
CA ASP A 469 10.78 4.45 -5.60
C ASP A 469 9.76 5.53 -5.91
N LYS A 470 8.86 5.88 -4.98
CA LYS A 470 7.90 6.99 -5.15
C LYS A 470 8.60 8.34 -5.17
N TRP A 471 9.59 8.57 -4.32
CA TRP A 471 10.38 9.81 -4.22
C TRP A 471 11.33 9.96 -5.42
N TYR A 472 12.03 8.89 -5.84
CA TYR A 472 12.79 8.80 -7.08
C TYR A 472 11.90 8.93 -8.32
N SER A 473 10.68 8.37 -8.33
CA SER A 473 9.73 8.56 -9.43
C SER A 473 9.12 9.96 -9.44
N THR A 474 8.99 10.62 -8.29
CA THR A 474 8.58 12.03 -8.19
C THR A 474 9.69 12.92 -8.77
N CYS A 475 10.95 12.69 -8.39
CA CYS A 475 12.11 13.29 -9.07
C CYS A 475 12.10 12.98 -10.59
N GLY A 476 11.71 11.77 -10.98
CA GLY A 476 11.54 11.35 -12.39
C GLY A 476 10.30 11.91 -13.11
N GLN A 477 9.32 12.47 -12.38
CA GLN A 477 8.09 13.07 -12.93
C GLN A 477 8.18 14.59 -13.05
N TYR A 478 8.85 15.28 -12.10
CA TYR A 478 9.21 16.69 -12.26
C TYR A 478 10.13 16.94 -13.47
N HIS A 479 10.77 15.88 -13.97
CA HIS A 479 11.56 15.81 -15.19
C HIS A 479 10.81 16.17 -16.50
N TRP A 480 9.47 16.26 -16.49
CA TRP A 480 8.65 16.48 -17.69
C TRP A 480 8.37 17.94 -18.09
N GLN A 481 8.78 18.95 -17.31
CA GLN A 481 8.43 20.35 -17.61
C GLN A 481 9.60 21.31 -17.87
N ARG A 482 10.86 20.99 -17.54
CA ARG A 482 12.04 21.80 -17.92
C ARG A 482 13.27 20.91 -18.18
N HIS A 483 13.86 21.05 -19.36
CA HIS A 483 15.18 20.49 -19.75
C HIS A 483 16.27 21.05 -18.82
N PHE A 484 17.39 20.39 -18.45
CA PHE A 484 18.18 19.25 -18.97
C PHE A 484 18.91 18.56 -17.76
N LEU A 485 19.50 17.36 -17.78
CA LEU A 485 19.56 16.21 -18.73
C LEU A 485 20.13 14.98 -18.00
N CYS A 486 19.43 13.83 -18.02
CA CYS A 486 20.06 12.52 -18.28
C CYS A 486 19.00 11.44 -18.59
N TYR A 487 19.27 10.55 -19.55
CA TYR A 487 18.28 9.64 -20.14
C TYR A 487 18.81 8.20 -20.31
N TYR A 488 17.85 7.27 -20.34
CA TYR A 488 17.86 5.92 -20.90
C TYR A 488 18.73 4.79 -20.30
N LEU A 489 18.01 3.83 -19.72
CA LEU A 489 18.32 2.40 -19.76
C LEU A 489 17.84 1.82 -21.09
N ASP A 490 18.74 1.54 -22.07
CA ASP A 490 18.52 0.43 -23.01
C ASP A 490 19.80 -0.02 -23.78
N SER A 491 19.72 -1.21 -24.39
CA SER A 491 20.65 -1.82 -25.36
C SER A 491 21.91 -2.55 -24.82
N PRO A 492 22.51 -3.50 -25.58
CA PRO A 492 22.14 -4.91 -25.40
C PRO A 492 23.36 -5.81 -25.12
N LYS A 493 24.14 -5.51 -24.06
CA LYS A 493 25.31 -6.33 -23.66
C LYS A 493 25.19 -7.00 -22.28
N ALA A 494 24.08 -6.83 -21.57
CA ALA A 494 23.88 -7.34 -20.21
C ALA A 494 23.50 -8.84 -20.10
N ARG A 495 23.89 -9.69 -21.07
CA ARG A 495 23.49 -11.13 -21.06
C ARG A 495 24.40 -12.08 -20.27
N ASN A 496 25.56 -11.62 -19.75
CA ASN A 496 26.59 -12.51 -19.17
C ASN A 496 27.11 -12.16 -17.76
N TYR A 497 26.41 -11.34 -16.96
CA TYR A 497 26.73 -11.13 -15.53
C TYR A 497 25.60 -11.57 -14.58
N SER A 498 25.02 -12.73 -14.87
CA SER A 498 24.14 -13.47 -13.93
C SER A 498 24.94 -14.50 -13.13
N SER A 499 25.81 -14.03 -12.24
CA SER A 499 26.23 -14.71 -11.00
C SER A 499 27.28 -13.86 -10.27
N ARG A 500 27.35 -13.99 -8.93
CA ARG A 500 28.31 -13.30 -8.04
C ARG A 500 28.17 -11.77 -7.87
N SER A 501 27.01 -11.29 -7.44
CA SER A 501 26.91 -10.34 -6.30
C SER A 501 25.45 -10.10 -5.88
N LYS A 502 25.05 -10.63 -4.72
CA LYS A 502 23.76 -10.32 -4.05
C LYS A 502 23.96 -9.45 -2.79
N LYS A 503 25.04 -8.65 -2.73
CA LYS A 503 25.42 -7.84 -1.54
C LYS A 503 25.84 -6.42 -1.90
N LYS A 504 24.90 -5.58 -2.35
CA LYS A 504 25.02 -4.12 -2.33
C LYS A 504 23.70 -3.51 -1.84
N LYS A 505 23.72 -2.90 -0.66
CA LYS A 505 22.58 -2.22 -0.02
C LYS A 505 22.60 -0.68 -0.23
N ILE A 506 23.71 -0.11 -0.71
CA ILE A 506 23.81 1.30 -1.12
C ILE A 506 23.08 1.58 -2.45
N TYR A 507 22.11 2.51 -2.45
CA TYR A 507 21.65 3.20 -3.65
C TYR A 507 22.73 4.18 -4.13
N ASN A 508 23.70 3.67 -4.88
CA ASN A 508 24.72 4.49 -5.53
C ASN A 508 24.09 5.27 -6.69
N LEU A 509 23.91 6.58 -6.54
CA LEU A 509 23.83 7.48 -7.70
C LEU A 509 25.21 7.46 -8.39
N ARG A 510 25.32 6.70 -9.48
CA ARG A 510 26.51 6.64 -10.34
C ARG A 510 26.15 7.08 -11.75
N PHE A 511 26.76 8.18 -12.18
CA PHE A 511 26.80 8.63 -13.57
C PHE A 511 28.28 8.85 -13.97
N PRO A 512 28.61 8.86 -15.28
CA PRO A 512 29.96 8.57 -15.73
C PRO A 512 30.96 9.68 -15.37
N ARG A 513 32.24 9.30 -15.27
CA ARG A 513 33.33 10.28 -15.38
C ARG A 513 33.27 10.91 -16.77
N GLN A 514 33.57 12.22 -16.83
CA GLN A 514 33.79 12.97 -18.07
C GLN A 514 34.88 12.29 -18.92
#